data_AF-A0A962Y8A0-F1
#
_entry.id   AF-A0A962Y8A0-F1
#
_cell.length_a   1.000
_cell.length_b   1.000
_cell.length_c   1.000
_cell.angle_alpha   90.00
_cell.angle_beta   90.00
_cell.angle_gamma   90.00
#
_symmetry.space_group_name_H-M   'P 1'
#
loop_
_entity.id
_entity.type
_entity.pdbx_description
1 polymer ?
#
loop_
_entity_poly.entity_id
_entity_poly.type
_entity_poly.pdbx_seq_one_letter_code
_entity_poly.pdbx_strand_id
1 'polypeptide(L)'
;MTWTNGAETLFPWFWLRDHGEDAISLDQTTQQRKIDTFAIDPAIRAQRVILSPDQRYLELDWPEHTQSLISIARLADCAGLIEAPLRSLWQAGSLPDPLPQIDYAEIAAGDAGVRDWLQLIQRWGFALIHNTRASEDGTRQLAEHIAPAQHTIFGSYWKLAAELREHADTAYSTQYLAPHTDATYYH
;
A
#
# COMPACT_ATOMS: atom_id res chain seq x y z
N MET A 1 -12.10 -17.09 -16.88
CA MET A 1 -12.20 -17.61 -15.50
C MET A 1 -13.57 -17.23 -14.98
N THR A 2 -14.27 -18.17 -14.34
CA THR A 2 -15.58 -17.92 -13.72
C THR A 2 -15.43 -17.97 -12.21
N TRP A 3 -15.86 -16.92 -11.54
CA TRP A 3 -15.73 -16.75 -10.10
C TRP A 3 -16.94 -17.33 -9.36
N THR A 4 -16.83 -17.50 -8.04
CA THR A 4 -17.91 -18.08 -7.21
C THR A 4 -19.18 -17.22 -7.17
N ASN A 5 -19.05 -15.92 -7.40
CA ASN A 5 -20.18 -14.99 -7.56
C ASN A 5 -20.80 -15.00 -8.96
N GLY A 6 -20.32 -15.87 -9.86
CA GLY A 6 -20.77 -15.98 -11.25
C GLY A 6 -20.17 -14.95 -12.20
N ALA A 7 -19.36 -14.00 -11.71
CA ALA A 7 -18.67 -13.06 -12.58
C ALA A 7 -17.66 -13.80 -13.48
N GLU A 8 -17.42 -13.26 -14.66
CA GLU A 8 -16.42 -13.79 -15.59
C GLU A 8 -15.34 -12.75 -15.85
N THR A 9 -14.09 -13.21 -15.83
CA THR A 9 -12.94 -12.37 -16.18
C THR A 9 -12.07 -13.10 -17.21
N LEU A 10 -11.65 -12.35 -18.23
CA LEU A 10 -10.74 -12.82 -19.27
C LEU A 10 -9.34 -12.28 -18.99
N PHE A 11 -8.37 -13.19 -18.92
CA PHE A 11 -6.96 -12.86 -18.77
C PHE A 11 -6.23 -13.22 -20.07
N PRO A 12 -5.52 -12.27 -20.72
CA PRO A 12 -4.74 -12.57 -21.92
C PRO A 12 -3.63 -13.59 -21.62
N TRP A 13 -3.45 -14.57 -22.52
CA TRP A 13 -2.40 -15.58 -22.39
C TRP A 13 -1.00 -14.98 -22.26
N PHE A 14 -0.71 -13.95 -23.06
CA PHE A 14 0.54 -13.21 -22.98
C PHE A 14 0.77 -12.63 -21.57
N TRP A 15 -0.26 -12.02 -20.99
CA TRP A 15 -0.17 -11.44 -19.65
C TRP A 15 0.06 -12.52 -18.59
N LEU A 16 -0.65 -13.65 -18.67
CA LEU A 16 -0.46 -14.79 -17.76
C LEU A 16 0.96 -15.36 -17.83
N ARG A 17 1.56 -15.44 -19.02
CA ARG A 17 2.95 -15.88 -19.22
C ARG A 17 3.95 -14.89 -18.62
N ASP A 18 3.68 -13.60 -18.75
CA ASP A 18 4.53 -12.50 -18.30
C ASP A 18 4.48 -12.28 -16.77
N HIS A 19 3.37 -12.68 -16.12
CA HIS A 19 3.09 -12.40 -14.70
C HIS A 19 3.09 -13.65 -13.81
N GLY A 20 3.71 -14.75 -14.25
CA GLY A 20 3.91 -15.95 -13.44
C GLY A 20 4.62 -15.65 -12.12
N GLU A 21 4.26 -16.40 -11.09
CA GLU A 21 4.78 -16.34 -9.71
C GLU A 21 5.65 -17.54 -9.36
N ASP A 22 5.90 -18.43 -10.32
CA ASP A 22 6.84 -19.54 -10.20
C ASP A 22 8.31 -19.05 -10.19
N ALA A 23 9.25 -19.91 -9.77
CA ALA A 23 10.66 -19.54 -9.62
C ALA A 23 11.39 -19.21 -10.93
N ILE A 24 10.86 -19.61 -12.09
CA ILE A 24 11.38 -19.21 -13.40
C ILE A 24 10.93 -17.77 -13.70
N SER A 25 9.68 -17.45 -13.37
CA SER A 25 9.08 -16.15 -13.70
C SER A 25 9.36 -15.03 -12.70
N LEU A 26 9.49 -15.36 -11.42
CA LEU A 26 9.62 -14.42 -10.30
C LEU A 26 10.72 -14.88 -9.34
N ASP A 27 11.61 -13.96 -8.97
CA ASP A 27 12.55 -14.20 -7.90
C ASP A 27 11.81 -14.31 -6.56
N GLN A 28 11.89 -15.48 -5.91
CA GLN A 28 11.12 -15.78 -4.72
C GLN A 28 11.61 -15.03 -3.46
N THR A 29 12.78 -14.38 -3.54
CA THR A 29 13.33 -13.60 -2.43
C THR A 29 13.05 -12.12 -2.61
N THR A 30 13.36 -11.58 -3.80
CA THR A 30 13.26 -10.14 -4.07
C THR A 30 11.93 -9.73 -4.68
N GLN A 31 11.10 -10.69 -5.10
CA GLN A 31 9.86 -10.49 -5.83
C GLN A 31 10.05 -9.72 -7.15
N GLN A 32 11.26 -9.72 -7.69
CA GLN A 32 11.56 -9.13 -8.99
C GLN A 32 11.21 -10.11 -10.12
N ARG A 33 10.60 -9.59 -11.19
CA ARG A 33 10.31 -10.37 -12.39
C ARG A 33 11.61 -10.80 -13.08
N LYS A 34 11.64 -12.03 -13.57
CA LYS A 34 12.78 -12.63 -14.28
C LYS A 34 12.53 -12.88 -15.78
N ILE A 35 11.29 -12.75 -16.22
CA ILE A 35 10.90 -12.93 -17.63
C ILE A 35 11.23 -11.65 -18.43
N ASP A 36 11.83 -11.83 -19.61
CA ASP A 36 11.89 -10.80 -20.63
C ASP A 36 10.57 -10.77 -21.41
N THR A 37 9.75 -9.76 -21.14
CA THR A 37 8.44 -9.57 -21.78
C THR A 37 8.55 -9.52 -23.31
N PHE A 38 9.65 -9.00 -23.87
CA PHE A 38 9.82 -8.86 -25.31
C PHE A 38 10.22 -10.18 -25.99
N ALA A 39 10.72 -11.15 -25.22
CA ALA A 39 11.02 -12.48 -25.72
C ALA A 39 9.78 -13.41 -25.76
N ILE A 40 8.66 -13.01 -25.15
CA ILE A 40 7.43 -13.80 -25.16
C ILE A 40 6.78 -13.71 -26.55
N ASP A 41 6.42 -14.85 -27.13
CA ASP A 41 5.62 -14.89 -28.36
C ASP A 41 4.26 -14.17 -28.14
N PRO A 42 3.94 -13.10 -28.88
CA PRO A 42 2.64 -12.42 -28.80
C PRO A 42 1.44 -13.34 -29.06
N ALA A 43 1.64 -14.43 -29.79
CA ALA A 43 0.64 -15.43 -30.09
C ALA A 43 0.59 -16.57 -29.06
N ILE A 44 1.39 -16.55 -27.98
CA ILE A 44 1.47 -17.63 -27.00
C ILE A 44 0.09 -18.01 -26.45
N ARG A 45 -0.15 -19.31 -26.32
CA ARG A 45 -1.36 -19.90 -25.72
C ARG A 45 -0.94 -20.99 -24.75
N ALA A 46 -1.58 -21.07 -23.58
CA ALA A 46 -1.37 -22.21 -22.70
C ALA A 46 -1.93 -23.47 -23.36
N GLN A 47 -1.20 -24.58 -23.25
CA GLN A 47 -1.64 -25.90 -23.70
C GLN A 47 -2.57 -26.56 -22.68
N ARG A 48 -2.35 -26.26 -21.40
CA ARG A 48 -3.15 -26.78 -20.29
C ARG A 48 -3.27 -25.71 -19.21
N VAL A 49 -4.44 -25.63 -18.59
CA VAL A 49 -4.70 -24.82 -17.40
C VAL A 49 -5.37 -25.70 -16.36
N ILE A 50 -4.81 -25.75 -15.16
CA ILE A 50 -5.36 -26.47 -14.03
C ILE A 50 -5.55 -25.52 -12.85
N LEU A 51 -6.71 -25.58 -12.21
CA LEU A 51 -6.91 -24.99 -10.89
C LEU A 51 -6.37 -25.97 -9.84
N SER A 52 -5.48 -25.52 -8.97
CA SER A 52 -4.92 -26.36 -7.91
C SER A 52 -6.03 -26.92 -6.99
N PRO A 53 -5.86 -28.10 -6.37
CA PRO A 53 -6.90 -28.70 -5.53
C PRO A 53 -7.35 -27.81 -4.35
N ASP A 54 -6.43 -27.01 -3.81
CA ASP A 54 -6.69 -26.03 -2.75
C ASP A 54 -7.23 -24.67 -3.26
N GLN A 55 -7.42 -24.55 -4.58
CA GLN A 55 -7.92 -23.38 -5.29
C GLN A 55 -7.11 -22.11 -5.04
N ARG A 56 -5.81 -22.24 -4.77
CA ARG A 56 -4.92 -21.10 -4.52
C ARG A 56 -4.17 -20.64 -5.77
N TYR A 57 -3.99 -21.52 -6.75
CA TYR A 57 -3.20 -21.22 -7.94
C TYR A 57 -3.84 -21.77 -9.22
N LEU A 58 -3.61 -21.08 -10.34
CA LEU A 58 -3.67 -21.69 -11.67
C LEU A 58 -2.28 -22.16 -12.07
N GLU A 59 -2.21 -23.39 -12.54
CA GLU A 59 -1.04 -24.00 -13.16
C GLU A 59 -1.22 -23.97 -14.68
N LEU A 60 -0.28 -23.35 -15.39
CA LEU A 60 -0.33 -23.18 -16.84
C LEU A 60 0.86 -23.89 -17.50
N ASP A 61 0.59 -24.77 -18.45
CA ASP A 61 1.62 -25.35 -19.29
C ASP A 61 1.76 -24.56 -20.59
N TRP A 62 2.99 -24.20 -20.94
CA TRP A 62 3.30 -23.47 -22.17
C TRP A 62 3.91 -24.41 -23.22
N PRO A 63 3.84 -24.06 -24.52
CA PRO A 63 4.38 -24.89 -25.61
C PRO A 63 5.87 -25.20 -25.50
N GLU A 64 6.63 -24.37 -24.80
CA GLU A 64 8.08 -24.51 -24.57
C GLU A 64 8.42 -25.53 -23.48
N HIS A 65 7.45 -26.35 -23.04
CA HIS A 65 7.59 -27.27 -21.89
C HIS A 65 7.94 -26.57 -20.57
N THR A 66 7.62 -25.27 -20.47
CA THR A 66 7.70 -24.50 -19.24
C THR A 66 6.33 -24.42 -18.57
N GLN A 67 6.34 -24.21 -17.26
CA GLN A 67 5.12 -24.05 -16.48
C GLN A 67 5.14 -22.70 -15.77
N SER A 68 3.97 -22.09 -15.65
CA SER A 68 3.77 -20.94 -14.77
C SER A 68 2.72 -21.23 -13.72
N LEU A 69 2.94 -20.70 -12.52
CA LEU A 69 1.97 -20.65 -11.45
C LEU A 69 1.49 -19.21 -11.30
N ILE A 70 0.19 -18.99 -11.15
CA ILE A 70 -0.34 -17.68 -10.80
C ILE A 70 -1.41 -17.84 -9.72
N SER A 71 -1.30 -17.06 -8.66
CA SER A 71 -2.21 -17.10 -7.54
C SER A 71 -3.58 -16.56 -7.91
N ILE A 72 -4.61 -17.20 -7.37
CA ILE A 72 -5.99 -16.75 -7.51
C ILE A 72 -6.16 -15.35 -6.87
N ALA A 73 -5.40 -15.04 -5.82
CA ALA A 73 -5.38 -13.72 -5.19
C ALA A 73 -4.94 -12.62 -6.16
N ARG A 74 -3.85 -12.82 -6.92
CA ARG A 74 -3.40 -11.85 -7.94
C ARG A 74 -4.44 -11.68 -9.05
N LEU A 75 -5.03 -12.78 -9.51
CA LEU A 75 -6.08 -12.72 -10.53
C LEU A 75 -7.32 -11.97 -10.02
N ALA A 76 -7.72 -12.20 -8.76
CA ALA A 76 -8.84 -11.51 -8.15
C ALA A 76 -8.58 -10.00 -8.00
N ASP A 77 -7.36 -9.61 -7.63
CA ASP A 77 -6.94 -8.21 -7.56
C ASP A 77 -7.04 -7.52 -8.93
N CYS A 78 -6.45 -8.14 -9.95
CA CYS A 78 -6.51 -7.62 -11.33
C CYS A 78 -7.94 -7.59 -11.90
N ALA A 79 -8.81 -8.46 -11.42
CA ALA A 79 -10.24 -8.47 -11.76
C ALA A 79 -11.06 -7.43 -10.99
N GLY A 80 -10.46 -6.70 -10.03
CA GLY A 80 -11.16 -5.76 -9.16
C GLY A 80 -12.11 -6.43 -8.17
N LEU A 81 -11.85 -7.69 -7.82
CA LEU A 81 -12.66 -8.48 -6.88
C LEU A 81 -12.18 -8.40 -5.44
N ILE A 82 -10.99 -7.82 -5.22
CA ILE A 82 -10.53 -7.46 -3.88
C ILE A 82 -11.17 -6.13 -3.52
N GLU A 83 -11.95 -6.13 -2.44
CA GLU A 83 -12.56 -4.91 -1.94
C GLU A 83 -11.49 -3.91 -1.52
N ALA A 84 -11.60 -2.68 -2.03
CA ALA A 84 -10.78 -1.59 -1.56
C ALA A 84 -11.04 -1.39 -0.05
N PRO A 85 -10.01 -1.03 0.74
CA PRO A 85 -10.21 -0.79 2.16
C PRO A 85 -11.27 0.29 2.38
N LEU A 86 -12.21 0.01 3.30
CA LEU A 86 -13.34 0.88 3.58
C LEU A 86 -12.88 2.28 4.02
N ARG A 87 -13.38 3.32 3.35
CA ARG A 87 -13.20 4.72 3.75
C ARG A 87 -14.51 5.29 4.25
N SER A 88 -14.47 6.00 5.37
CA SER A 88 -15.62 6.64 6.00
C SER A 88 -15.50 8.15 5.88
N LEU A 89 -16.41 8.77 5.14
CA LEU A 89 -16.47 10.22 5.00
C LEU A 89 -17.04 10.84 6.29
N TRP A 90 -16.53 12.01 6.64
CA TRP A 90 -17.00 12.77 7.79
C TRP A 90 -16.94 14.27 7.49
N GLN A 91 -17.73 15.02 8.26
CA GLN A 91 -17.78 16.47 8.27
C GLN A 91 -18.00 16.95 9.71
N ALA A 92 -18.08 18.27 9.90
CA ALA A 92 -18.45 18.83 11.19
C ALA A 92 -19.75 18.21 11.72
N GLY A 93 -19.71 17.66 12.95
CA GLY A 93 -20.84 16.99 13.58
C GLY A 93 -21.06 15.53 13.19
N SER A 94 -20.23 14.94 12.32
CA SER A 94 -20.31 13.52 11.94
C SER A 94 -18.96 12.78 12.11
N LEU A 95 -18.06 13.35 12.92
CA LEU A 95 -16.83 12.67 13.32
C LEU A 95 -17.17 11.41 14.10
N PRO A 96 -16.33 10.36 14.02
CA PRO A 96 -16.48 9.18 14.86
C PRO A 96 -16.36 9.57 16.34
N ASP A 97 -17.20 8.97 17.18
CA ASP A 97 -17.16 9.08 18.63
C ASP A 97 -17.09 7.66 19.24
N PRO A 98 -15.96 7.27 19.86
CA PRO A 98 -14.75 8.07 20.08
C PRO A 98 -13.98 8.36 18.78
N LEU A 99 -13.12 9.38 18.82
CA LEU A 99 -12.19 9.65 17.72
C LEU A 99 -11.27 8.44 17.48
N PRO A 100 -10.77 8.24 16.24
CA PRO A 100 -9.87 7.14 15.93
C PRO A 100 -8.59 7.37 16.71
N GLN A 101 -8.25 6.44 17.61
CA GLN A 101 -7.15 6.61 18.54
C GLN A 101 -6.45 5.27 18.85
N ILE A 102 -5.16 5.34 19.19
CA ILE A 102 -4.33 4.19 19.56
C ILE A 102 -3.24 4.61 20.57
N ASP A 103 -2.83 3.71 21.45
CA ASP A 103 -1.71 3.97 22.37
C ASP A 103 -0.36 3.76 21.68
N TYR A 104 0.63 4.62 21.95
CA TYR A 104 1.98 4.46 21.43
C TYR A 104 2.59 3.09 21.79
N ALA A 105 2.29 2.55 22.97
CA ALA A 105 2.79 1.24 23.38
C ALA A 105 2.33 0.11 22.47
N GLU A 106 1.15 0.20 21.87
CA GLU A 106 0.64 -0.79 20.90
C GLU A 106 1.44 -0.72 19.60
N ILE A 107 1.72 0.49 19.09
CA ILE A 107 2.56 0.72 17.90
C ILE A 107 3.98 0.22 18.17
N ALA A 108 4.55 0.57 19.32
CA ALA A 108 5.91 0.20 19.70
C ALA A 108 6.07 -1.32 19.94
N ALA A 109 4.98 -2.04 20.24
CA ALA A 109 5.01 -3.49 20.43
C ALA A 109 5.25 -4.27 19.13
N GLY A 110 4.96 -3.68 17.96
CA GLY A 110 5.33 -4.24 16.65
C GLY A 110 4.25 -4.09 15.57
N ASP A 111 4.41 -4.87 14.49
CA ASP A 111 3.66 -4.73 13.24
C ASP A 111 2.14 -4.80 13.38
N ALA A 112 1.63 -5.51 14.40
CA ALA A 112 0.20 -5.56 14.68
C ALA A 112 -0.36 -4.18 15.05
N GLY A 113 0.30 -3.45 15.95
CA GLY A 113 -0.12 -2.10 16.33
C GLY A 113 0.09 -1.08 15.21
N VAL A 114 1.18 -1.21 14.44
CA VAL A 114 1.40 -0.39 13.23
C VAL A 114 0.28 -0.63 12.22
N ARG A 115 -0.11 -1.88 11.97
CA ARG A 115 -1.21 -2.23 11.07
C ARG A 115 -2.53 -1.63 11.56
N ASP A 116 -2.84 -1.76 12.84
CA ASP A 116 -4.09 -1.28 13.41
C ASP A 116 -4.14 0.27 13.34
N TRP A 117 -3.02 0.95 13.58
CA TRP A 117 -2.85 2.39 13.34
C TRP A 117 -3.10 2.78 11.87
N LEU A 118 -2.47 2.09 10.92
CA LEU A 118 -2.65 2.35 9.48
C LEU A 118 -4.08 2.08 9.02
N GLN A 119 -4.78 1.11 9.63
CA GLN A 119 -6.20 0.86 9.36
C GLN A 119 -7.09 2.02 9.81
N LEU A 120 -6.78 2.67 10.94
CA LEU A 120 -7.48 3.88 11.38
C LEU A 120 -7.29 5.02 10.38
N ILE A 121 -6.05 5.26 9.94
CA ILE A 121 -5.73 6.28 8.92
C ILE A 121 -6.42 5.95 7.59
N GLN A 122 -6.35 4.71 7.12
CA GLN A 122 -6.99 4.31 5.87
C GLN A 122 -8.51 4.50 5.92
N ARG A 123 -9.13 4.23 7.06
CA ARG A 123 -10.58 4.34 7.22
C ARG A 123 -11.06 5.77 7.38
N TRP A 124 -10.41 6.55 8.25
CA TRP A 124 -10.91 7.85 8.69
C TRP A 124 -10.08 9.03 8.15
N GLY A 125 -8.94 8.78 7.53
CA GLY A 125 -8.00 9.80 7.07
C GLY A 125 -7.09 10.37 8.17
N PHE A 126 -7.28 9.98 9.44
CA PHE A 126 -6.44 10.39 10.57
C PHE A 126 -6.56 9.40 11.75
N ALA A 127 -5.63 9.50 12.70
CA ALA A 127 -5.69 8.84 14.00
C ALA A 127 -4.95 9.67 15.06
N LEU A 128 -5.47 9.68 16.28
CA LEU A 128 -4.81 10.27 17.45
C LEU A 128 -3.94 9.23 18.14
N ILE A 129 -2.72 9.60 18.51
CA ILE A 129 -1.80 8.68 19.16
C ILE A 129 -1.53 9.20 20.56
N HIS A 130 -1.85 8.39 21.55
CA HIS A 130 -1.74 8.76 22.96
C HIS A 130 -0.41 8.26 23.54
N ASN A 131 0.02 8.90 24.64
CA ASN A 131 1.19 8.51 25.40
C ASN A 131 2.51 8.49 24.61
N THR A 132 2.60 9.30 23.55
CA THR A 132 3.86 9.57 22.84
C THR A 132 4.81 10.41 23.70
N ARG A 133 6.12 10.21 23.55
CA ARG A 133 7.11 11.10 24.16
C ARG A 133 7.04 12.50 23.52
N ALA A 134 6.82 13.53 24.34
CA ALA A 134 6.76 14.92 23.89
C ALA A 134 8.15 15.50 23.59
N SER A 135 8.80 14.98 22.55
CA SER A 135 10.10 15.44 22.05
C SER A 135 10.22 15.24 20.54
N GLU A 136 11.19 15.91 19.92
CA GLU A 136 11.53 15.67 18.50
C GLU A 136 11.90 14.21 18.25
N ASP A 137 12.68 13.63 19.15
CA ASP A 137 13.04 12.21 19.12
C ASP A 137 11.81 11.30 19.20
N GLY A 138 10.81 11.64 20.03
CA GLY A 138 9.55 10.91 20.11
C GLY A 138 8.73 10.99 18.81
N THR A 139 8.68 12.18 18.21
CA THR A 139 8.01 12.40 16.91
C THR A 139 8.69 11.58 15.81
N ARG A 140 10.03 11.61 15.77
CA ARG A 140 10.84 10.84 14.83
C ARG A 140 10.61 9.34 14.99
N GLN A 141 10.73 8.81 16.21
CA GLN A 141 10.53 7.38 16.48
C GLN A 141 9.14 6.93 16.03
N LEU A 142 8.11 7.73 16.34
CA LEU A 142 6.75 7.44 15.89
C LEU A 142 6.63 7.42 14.35
N ALA A 143 7.14 8.43 13.66
CA ALA A 143 7.03 8.52 12.21
C ALA A 143 7.76 7.36 11.50
N GLU A 144 8.92 6.97 12.01
CA GLU A 144 9.76 5.89 11.44
C GLU A 144 9.17 4.49 11.62
N HIS A 145 8.08 4.32 12.40
CA HIS A 145 7.29 3.08 12.39
C HIS A 145 6.54 2.84 11.08
N ILE A 146 6.22 3.89 10.30
CA ILE A 146 5.57 3.75 8.99
C ILE A 146 6.63 3.64 7.90
N ALA A 147 7.48 4.66 7.81
CA ALA A 147 8.48 4.78 6.76
C ALA A 147 9.56 5.79 7.16
N PRO A 148 10.75 5.74 6.55
CA PRO A 148 11.72 6.82 6.66
C PRO A 148 11.11 8.15 6.24
N ALA A 149 11.37 9.22 7.01
CA ALA A 149 10.89 10.55 6.67
C ALA A 149 11.46 11.02 5.32
N GLN A 150 10.57 11.52 4.46
CA GLN A 150 10.94 12.13 3.19
C GLN A 150 11.71 13.43 3.45
N HIS A 151 12.92 13.54 2.88
CA HIS A 151 13.71 14.75 2.99
C HIS A 151 13.16 15.86 2.06
N THR A 152 12.91 17.04 2.62
CA THR A 152 12.40 18.22 1.89
C THR A 152 13.38 19.40 2.01
N ILE A 153 13.01 20.56 1.48
CA ILE A 153 13.76 21.83 1.65
C ILE A 153 13.75 22.30 3.11
N PHE A 154 12.86 21.77 3.96
CA PHE A 154 12.83 22.00 5.39
C PHE A 154 13.63 20.95 6.19
N GLY A 155 14.33 20.04 5.49
CA GLY A 155 14.95 18.86 6.09
C GLY A 155 13.98 17.68 6.19
N SER A 156 14.36 16.67 6.99
CA SER A 156 13.53 15.47 7.24
C SER A 156 12.58 15.64 8.42
N TYR A 157 12.97 16.46 9.39
CA TYR A 157 12.16 16.86 10.55
C TYR A 157 12.44 18.33 10.81
N TRP A 158 11.39 19.11 11.06
CA TRP A 158 11.49 20.53 11.35
C TRP A 158 10.68 20.85 12.60
N LYS A 159 11.13 21.87 13.33
CA LYS A 159 10.40 22.40 14.48
C LYS A 159 9.46 23.49 13.99
N LEU A 160 8.28 23.57 14.57
CA LEU A 160 7.34 24.65 14.33
C LEU A 160 7.15 25.44 15.63
N ALA A 161 7.61 26.68 15.63
CA ALA A 161 7.38 27.65 16.69
C ALA A 161 7.39 29.06 16.08
N ALA A 162 6.55 29.95 16.61
CA ALA A 162 6.39 31.30 16.05
C ALA A 162 7.65 32.17 16.16
N GLU A 163 8.59 31.80 17.05
CA GLU A 163 9.89 32.47 17.18
C GLU A 163 10.95 31.96 16.17
N LEU A 164 10.73 30.80 15.54
CA LEU A 164 11.66 30.24 14.56
C LEU A 164 11.47 30.96 13.22
N ARG A 165 12.57 31.42 12.62
CA ARG A 165 12.58 32.15 11.32
C ARG A 165 13.52 31.52 10.29
N GLU A 166 13.89 30.26 10.50
CA GLU A 166 14.86 29.54 9.67
C GLU A 166 14.33 29.29 8.26
N HIS A 167 13.00 29.30 8.09
CA HIS A 167 12.33 29.07 6.83
C HIS A 167 11.38 30.22 6.49
N ALA A 168 11.36 30.62 5.21
CA ALA A 168 10.44 31.60 4.68
C ALA A 168 9.10 30.94 4.35
N ASP A 169 8.34 30.58 5.39
CA ASP A 169 7.03 29.93 5.29
C ASP A 169 6.02 30.58 6.27
N THR A 170 4.76 30.71 5.85
CA THR A 170 3.68 31.31 6.66
C THR A 170 3.39 30.55 7.95
N ALA A 171 3.75 29.26 8.02
CA ALA A 171 3.64 28.44 9.22
C ALA A 171 4.50 28.97 10.38
N TYR A 172 5.58 29.71 10.08
CA TYR A 172 6.47 30.35 11.06
C TYR A 172 6.01 31.76 11.49
N SER A 173 4.74 32.09 11.24
CA SER A 173 4.14 33.37 11.62
C SER A 173 2.98 33.17 12.60
N THR A 174 2.49 34.26 13.18
CA THR A 174 1.28 34.25 14.03
C THR A 174 -0.01 34.45 13.24
N GLN A 175 0.07 34.41 11.90
CA GLN A 175 -1.09 34.58 11.03
C GLN A 175 -1.98 33.34 11.07
N TYR A 176 -3.28 33.53 10.86
CA TYR A 176 -4.22 32.43 10.72
C TYR A 176 -3.91 31.60 9.47
N LEU A 177 -3.84 30.27 9.65
CA LEU A 177 -3.74 29.32 8.56
C LEU A 177 -5.11 28.67 8.34
N ALA A 178 -5.69 28.90 7.16
CA ALA A 178 -6.89 28.19 6.73
C ALA A 178 -6.59 26.70 6.52
N PRO A 179 -7.59 25.80 6.46
CA PRO A 179 -7.37 24.40 6.08
C PRO A 179 -6.61 24.31 4.74
N HIS A 180 -5.51 23.56 4.74
CA HIS A 180 -4.61 23.41 3.61
C HIS A 180 -3.96 22.01 3.62
N THR A 181 -3.24 21.71 2.55
CA THR A 181 -2.34 20.56 2.46
C THR A 181 -0.91 21.07 2.31
N ASP A 182 0.03 20.49 3.03
CA ASP A 182 1.43 20.92 3.00
C ASP A 182 2.12 20.54 1.68
N ALA A 183 3.18 21.27 1.36
CA ALA A 183 4.12 20.92 0.28
C ALA A 183 3.53 20.79 -1.13
N THR A 184 2.41 21.47 -1.45
CA THR A 184 1.75 21.41 -2.79
C THR A 184 2.59 21.92 -3.96
N TYR A 185 3.74 22.53 -3.68
CA TYR A 185 4.74 22.99 -4.66
C TYR A 185 5.81 21.93 -4.98
N TYR A 186 5.74 20.74 -4.39
CA TYR A 186 6.51 19.57 -4.79
C TYR A 186 5.75 18.76 -5.86
N HIS A 187 6.44 18.39 -6.93
CA HIS A 187 5.93 17.58 -8.04
C HIS A 187 6.88 16.41 -8.34
#